data_AF-A0A2V9D7C8-F1
#
_entry.id   AF-A0A2V9D7C8-F1
#
_cell.length_a   1.000
_cell.length_b   1.000
_cell.length_c   1.000
_cell.angle_alpha   90.00
_cell.angle_beta   90.00
_cell.angle_gamma   90.00
#
_symmetry.space_group_name_H-M   'P 1'
#
loop_
_entity.id
_entity.type
_entity.pdbx_description
1 polymer ?
#
loop_
_entity_poly.entity_id
_entity_poly.type
_entity_poly.pdbx_seq_one_letter_code
_entity_poly.pdbx_strand_id
1 'polypeptide(L)'
;MEGLPEDREGTFSHSGVDAARRAEQRDLLDRLLVELDEQDRAMLVMKEVAGFTVEEIGDVLELNINTVKVRLFRARGRLVEVYRRRLKTHPAKPWARRKLGD
;
A
#
# COMPACT_ATOMS: atom_id res chain seq x y z
N MET A 1 -40.18 30.15 33.19
CA MET A 1 -39.77 28.93 33.92
C MET A 1 -39.73 27.84 32.86
N GLU A 2 -38.63 27.75 32.11
CA GLU A 2 -37.46 26.88 32.41
C GLU A 2 -37.63 25.58 31.61
N GLY A 3 -36.78 25.18 30.67
CA GLY A 3 -35.49 25.69 30.23
C GLY A 3 -35.25 25.40 28.73
N LEU A 4 -34.23 26.04 28.19
CA LEU A 4 -33.58 25.66 26.94
C LEU A 4 -32.61 24.48 27.20
N PRO A 5 -32.01 23.92 26.14
CA PRO A 5 -32.17 22.56 25.60
C PRO A 5 -31.15 21.60 26.25
N GLU A 6 -31.09 20.31 25.91
CA GLU A 6 -29.83 19.52 25.91
C GLU A 6 -30.07 18.04 25.64
N ASP A 7 -29.75 17.62 24.41
CA ASP A 7 -28.99 16.39 24.10
C ASP A 7 -29.05 16.07 22.59
N ARG A 8 -28.59 17.02 21.76
CA ARG A 8 -27.95 16.59 20.50
C ARG A 8 -26.59 16.02 20.86
N GLU A 9 -26.56 14.80 21.40
CA GLU A 9 -25.32 14.07 21.58
C GLU A 9 -24.65 13.94 20.21
N GLY A 10 -23.47 14.55 20.11
CA GLY A 10 -22.71 14.67 18.90
C GLY A 10 -22.33 13.29 18.37
N THR A 11 -22.79 13.00 17.15
CA THR A 11 -22.25 11.95 16.28
C THR A 11 -20.84 12.28 15.75
N PHE A 12 -20.08 13.10 16.50
CA PHE A 12 -18.72 13.48 16.17
C PHE A 12 -17.76 12.64 17.03
N SER A 13 -17.23 11.55 16.47
CA SER A 13 -15.82 11.11 16.63
C SER A 13 -15.62 9.64 16.23
N HIS A 14 -15.94 9.30 14.98
CA HIS A 14 -15.36 8.10 14.35
C HIS A 14 -14.68 8.46 13.02
N SER A 15 -15.28 9.37 12.26
CA SER A 15 -14.74 9.83 10.97
C SER A 15 -13.36 10.50 11.04
N GLY A 16 -13.06 11.22 12.13
CA GLY A 16 -11.78 11.93 12.31
C GLY A 16 -10.60 11.00 12.58
N VAL A 17 -10.80 9.97 13.40
CA VAL A 17 -9.77 8.97 13.74
C VAL A 17 -9.45 8.11 12.51
N ASP A 18 -10.47 7.77 11.73
CA ASP A 18 -10.30 7.04 10.47
C ASP A 18 -9.57 7.86 9.41
N ALA A 19 -9.83 9.18 9.34
CA ALA A 19 -9.14 10.07 8.41
C ALA A 19 -7.66 10.21 8.74
N ALA A 20 -7.31 10.40 10.02
CA ALA A 20 -5.93 10.49 10.48
C ALA A 20 -5.16 9.18 10.18
N ARG A 21 -5.77 8.03 10.46
CA ARG A 21 -5.17 6.71 10.17
C ARG A 21 -4.95 6.49 8.67
N ARG A 22 -5.91 6.88 7.82
CA ARG A 22 -5.75 6.80 6.37
C ARG A 22 -4.64 7.71 5.85
N ALA A 23 -4.51 8.91 6.41
CA ALA A 23 -3.43 9.83 6.08
C ALA A 23 -2.06 9.24 6.42
N GLU A 24 -1.91 8.69 7.63
CA GLU A 24 -0.67 8.02 8.06
C GLU A 24 -0.30 6.83 7.15
N GLN A 25 -1.29 6.02 6.75
CA GLN A 25 -1.08 4.90 5.83
C GLN A 25 -0.65 5.36 4.43
N ARG A 26 -1.22 6.46 3.93
CA ARG A 26 -0.84 7.06 2.65
C ARG A 26 0.58 7.60 2.68
N ASP A 27 0.92 8.36 3.71
CA ASP A 27 2.26 8.88 3.93
C ASP A 27 3.31 7.76 3.99
N LEU A 28 2.97 6.64 4.65
CA LEU A 28 3.84 5.48 4.67
C LEU A 28 4.01 4.89 3.26
N LEU A 29 2.93 4.67 2.52
CA LEU A 29 2.98 4.15 1.16
C LEU A 29 3.79 5.05 0.23
N ASP A 30 3.57 6.36 0.26
CA ASP A 30 4.28 7.31 -0.59
C ASP A 30 5.78 7.25 -0.33
N ARG A 31 6.20 7.20 0.93
CA ARG A 31 7.61 7.04 1.31
C ARG A 31 8.20 5.70 0.87
N LEU A 32 7.42 4.62 0.87
CA LEU A 32 7.88 3.31 0.38
C LEU A 32 8.05 3.32 -1.15
N LEU A 33 7.13 3.98 -1.87
CA LEU A 33 7.12 4.06 -3.32
C LEU A 33 8.19 5.01 -3.90
N VAL A 34 8.67 5.99 -3.11
CA VAL A 34 9.80 6.86 -3.48
C VAL A 34 11.12 6.09 -3.61
N GLU A 35 11.27 4.97 -2.92
CA GLU A 35 12.47 4.10 -3.01
C GLU A 35 12.50 3.27 -4.31
N LEU A 36 11.45 3.34 -5.11
CA LEU A 36 11.38 2.75 -6.44
C LEU A 36 11.62 3.82 -7.50
N ASP A 37 12.34 3.46 -8.57
CA ASP A 37 12.35 4.28 -9.77
C ASP A 37 10.94 4.40 -10.35
N GLU A 38 10.73 5.47 -11.11
CA GLU A 38 9.42 5.85 -11.63
C GLU A 38 8.77 4.76 -12.48
N GLN A 39 9.55 4.10 -13.34
CA GLN A 39 9.04 3.01 -14.16
C GLN A 39 8.66 1.80 -13.29
N ASP A 40 9.46 1.42 -12.31
CA ASP A 40 9.16 0.28 -11.44
C ASP A 40 7.93 0.53 -10.56
N ARG A 41 7.72 1.78 -10.13
CA ARG A 41 6.49 2.21 -9.44
C ARG A 41 5.29 2.12 -10.36
N ALA A 42 5.37 2.66 -11.57
CA ALA A 42 4.27 2.60 -12.54
C ALA A 42 3.90 1.14 -12.86
N MET A 43 4.90 0.30 -13.09
CA MET A 43 4.74 -1.13 -13.37
C MET A 43 3.99 -1.86 -12.24
N LEU A 44 4.35 -1.57 -10.98
CA LEU A 44 3.66 -2.12 -9.81
C LEU A 44 2.22 -1.65 -9.69
N VAL A 45 1.94 -0.37 -9.92
CA VAL A 45 0.58 0.17 -9.88
C VAL A 45 -0.28 -0.48 -10.96
N MET A 46 0.23 -0.57 -12.19
CA MET A 46 -0.46 -1.26 -13.27
C MET A 46 -0.77 -2.71 -12.90
N LYS A 47 0.20 -3.42 -12.31
CA LYS A 47 0.05 -4.84 -11.99
C LYS A 47 -0.89 -5.10 -10.81
N GLU A 48 -0.66 -4.43 -9.69
CA GLU A 48 -1.29 -4.77 -8.40
C GLU A 48 -2.59 -3.99 -8.16
N VAL A 49 -2.71 -2.78 -8.73
CA VAL A 49 -3.87 -1.91 -8.52
C VAL A 49 -4.81 -1.97 -9.72
N ALA A 50 -4.27 -1.80 -10.93
CA ALA A 50 -5.09 -1.77 -12.14
C ALA A 50 -5.35 -3.16 -12.76
N GLY A 51 -4.67 -4.20 -12.26
CA GLY A 51 -4.93 -5.59 -12.64
C GLY A 51 -4.37 -6.03 -14.00
N PHE A 52 -3.44 -5.26 -14.58
CA PHE A 52 -2.86 -5.57 -15.89
C PHE A 52 -2.08 -6.91 -15.86
N THR A 53 -2.07 -7.61 -16.99
CA THR A 53 -1.18 -8.75 -17.23
C THR A 53 0.26 -8.29 -17.44
N VAL A 54 1.21 -9.23 -17.37
CA VAL A 54 2.63 -8.87 -17.56
C VAL A 54 2.89 -8.49 -19.02
N GLU A 55 2.15 -9.14 -19.92
CA GLU A 55 2.13 -8.94 -21.35
C GLU A 55 1.63 -7.53 -21.68
N GLU A 56 0.44 -7.13 -21.19
CA GLU A 56 -0.12 -5.79 -21.41
C GLU A 56 0.79 -4.67 -20.86
N ILE A 57 1.45 -4.92 -19.73
CA ILE A 57 2.44 -3.97 -19.18
C ILE A 57 3.65 -3.83 -20.10
N GLY A 58 4.11 -4.94 -20.69
CA GLY A 58 5.19 -4.94 -21.67
C GLY A 58 4.82 -4.13 -22.91
N ASP A 59 3.60 -4.30 -23.40
CA ASP A 59 3.09 -3.57 -24.57
C ASP A 59 2.96 -2.06 -24.29
N VAL A 60 2.39 -1.67 -23.14
CA VAL A 60 2.20 -0.25 -22.78
C VAL A 60 3.53 0.47 -22.53
N LEU A 61 4.51 -0.21 -21.93
CA LEU A 61 5.81 0.39 -21.59
C LEU A 61 6.88 0.14 -22.66
N GLU A 62 6.53 -0.53 -23.76
CA GLU A 62 7.45 -0.97 -24.82
C GLU A 62 8.67 -1.76 -24.27
N LEU A 63 8.39 -2.66 -23.32
CA LEU A 63 9.40 -3.50 -22.66
C LEU A 63 9.18 -4.98 -22.97
N ASN A 64 10.30 -5.72 -23.08
CA ASN A 64 10.25 -7.18 -23.14
C ASN A 64 9.60 -7.76 -21.86
N ILE A 65 8.72 -8.74 -22.02
CA ILE A 65 8.05 -9.50 -20.94
C ILE A 65 9.04 -9.96 -19.86
N ASN A 66 10.21 -10.45 -20.25
CA ASN A 66 11.23 -10.89 -19.27
C ASN A 66 11.76 -9.73 -18.43
N THR A 67 11.93 -8.54 -19.03
CA THR A 67 12.30 -7.32 -18.32
C THR A 67 11.20 -6.92 -17.35
N VAL A 68 9.94 -6.95 -17.77
CA VAL A 68 8.78 -6.66 -16.90
C VAL A 68 8.76 -7.59 -15.69
N LYS A 69 8.91 -8.91 -15.89
CA LYS A 69 8.95 -9.90 -14.79
C LYS A 69 10.07 -9.62 -13.80
N VAL A 70 11.29 -9.37 -14.28
CA VAL A 70 12.46 -9.09 -13.43
C VAL A 70 12.30 -7.78 -12.68
N ARG A 71 11.82 -6.73 -13.34
CA ARG A 71 11.59 -5.41 -12.72
C ARG A 71 10.49 -5.48 -11.67
N LEU A 72 9.34 -6.11 -11.95
CA LEU A 72 8.30 -6.37 -10.95
C LEU A 72 8.83 -7.14 -9.74
N PHE A 73 9.61 -8.21 -9.97
CA PHE A 73 10.18 -8.99 -8.87
C PHE A 73 11.10 -8.14 -7.98
N ARG A 74 12.01 -7.36 -8.58
CA ARG A 74 12.93 -6.47 -7.87
C ARG A 74 12.18 -5.35 -7.14
N ALA A 75 11.16 -4.77 -7.76
CA ALA A 75 10.35 -3.71 -7.17
C ALA A 75 9.59 -4.20 -5.92
N ARG A 76 8.96 -5.39 -5.99
CA ARG A 76 8.35 -6.04 -4.83
C ARG A 76 9.38 -6.31 -3.73
N GLY A 77 10.56 -6.84 -4.11
CA GLY A 77 11.66 -7.10 -3.19
C GLY A 77 12.10 -5.86 -2.42
N ARG A 78 12.29 -4.74 -3.14
CA ARG A 78 12.65 -3.44 -2.53
C ARG A 78 11.56 -2.92 -1.59
N LEU A 79 10.28 -2.99 -1.98
CA LEU A 79 9.18 -2.60 -1.08
C LEU A 79 9.20 -3.41 0.22
N VAL A 80 9.38 -4.73 0.13
CA VAL A 80 9.48 -5.60 1.30
C VAL A 80 10.71 -5.26 2.14
N GLU A 81 11.85 -4.97 1.53
CA GLU A 81 13.07 -4.60 2.25
C GLU A 81 12.90 -3.27 3.00
N VAL A 82 12.41 -2.23 2.33
CA VAL A 82 12.19 -0.91 2.93
C VAL A 82 11.16 -1.02 4.04
N TYR A 83 10.05 -1.74 3.81
CA TYR A 83 9.05 -1.99 4.83
C TYR A 83 9.63 -2.74 6.03
N ARG A 84 10.44 -3.80 5.81
CA ARG A 84 11.13 -4.53 6.88
C ARG A 84 12.13 -3.66 7.63
N ARG A 85 12.88 -2.79 6.94
CA ARG A 85 13.85 -1.88 7.57
C ARG A 85 13.13 -0.95 8.54
N ARG A 86 11.94 -0.47 8.17
CA ARG A 86 11.09 0.35 9.05
C ARG A 86 10.36 -0.44 10.13
N LEU A 87 9.97 -1.69 9.86
CA LEU A 87 9.42 -2.61 10.88
C LEU A 87 10.48 -3.22 11.80
N LYS A 88 11.77 -3.20 11.48
CA LYS A 88 12.80 -3.47 12.49
C LYS A 88 12.79 -2.39 13.59
N THR A 89 12.17 -1.24 13.30
CA THR A 89 11.79 -0.22 14.29
C THR A 89 10.42 -0.50 14.94
N HIS A 90 9.63 -1.48 14.46
CA HIS A 90 8.37 -1.92 15.05
C HIS A 90 7.98 -3.38 14.67
N PRO A 91 8.16 -4.38 15.57
CA PRO A 91 8.13 -5.79 15.18
C PRO A 91 6.76 -6.24 14.66
N ALA A 92 6.67 -6.61 13.39
CA ALA A 92 5.48 -7.23 12.81
C ALA A 92 5.42 -8.74 13.12
N LYS A 93 4.24 -9.21 13.55
CA LYS A 93 4.01 -10.56 14.08
C LYS A 93 4.12 -11.67 13.00
N PRO A 94 4.57 -12.89 13.35
CA PRO A 94 5.11 -13.87 12.39
C PRO A 94 4.10 -14.81 11.72
N TRP A 95 2.79 -14.61 11.87
CA TRP A 95 1.82 -15.69 11.63
C TRP A 95 1.29 -15.82 10.19
N ALA A 96 1.72 -14.99 9.22
CA ALA A 96 1.25 -15.04 7.83
C ALA A 96 1.89 -16.14 6.94
N ARG A 97 2.38 -17.23 7.53
CA ARG A 97 2.78 -18.45 6.81
C ARG A 97 1.94 -19.64 7.27
N ARG A 98 0.78 -19.86 6.64
CA ARG A 98 0.20 -21.20 6.44
C ARG A 98 -1.03 -21.13 5.52
N LYS A 99 -0.80 -21.36 4.22
CA LYS A 99 -1.71 -22.09 3.30
C LYS A 99 -0.92 -22.52 2.05
N LEU A 100 -0.13 -23.56 2.21
CA LEU A 100 0.10 -24.67 1.27
C LEU A 100 -0.01 -25.89 2.22
N GLY A 101 -1.01 -26.77 2.15
CA GLY A 101 -1.35 -27.57 0.99
C GLY A 101 -0.57 -28.88 1.09
N ASP A 102 -1.04 -29.76 1.98
CA ASP A 102 -1.15 -31.24 1.81
C ASP A 102 -2.22 -31.72 2.82
#